data_AF-A0A969F6D0-F1
#
_entry.id   AF-A0A969F6D0-F1
#
_cell.length_a   1.000
_cell.length_b   1.000
_cell.length_c   1.000
_cell.angle_alpha   90.00
_cell.angle_beta   90.00
_cell.angle_gamma   90.00
#
_symmetry.space_group_name_H-M   'P 1'
#
loop_
_entity.id
_entity.type
_entity.pdbx_description
1 polymer ?
#
loop_
_entity_poly.entity_id
_entity_poly.type
_entity_poly.pdbx_seq_one_letter_code
_entity_poly.pdbx_strand_id
1 'polypeptide(L)'
;MIVQPTSSPHNERVSLYAGQFTLFFLTFVAGLALSRLLYEGFFPRLLWLARPFVALPFAALIATIIWLIWLKWLRPHPLAFSPLLLNLLWLFNPTVDLVSSRFIFGTGVWLTAVLIFNGTRTNTDERGFYKWGGWVLVMIALLPVYLLTMSNSVGVADSFEFQVVTPKLGIVHPTGYPLYLLLGRLFTLLPFGTLAWRLNL
;
A
#
# COMPACT_ATOMS: atom_id res chain seq x y z
N MET A 1 -24.35 -32.51 -2.22
CA MET A 1 -23.57 -32.22 -3.45
C MET A 1 -24.10 -30.91 -3.99
N ILE A 2 -23.47 -29.77 -3.65
CA ILE A 2 -23.93 -28.46 -4.12
C ILE A 2 -23.44 -28.32 -5.56
N VAL A 3 -24.36 -28.42 -6.52
CA VAL A 3 -24.10 -28.18 -7.93
C VAL A 3 -23.73 -26.71 -8.07
N GLN A 4 -22.46 -26.39 -8.33
CA GLN A 4 -22.11 -25.02 -8.71
C GLN A 4 -22.83 -24.70 -10.02
N PRO A 5 -23.54 -23.57 -10.12
CA PRO A 5 -24.22 -23.20 -11.35
C PRO A 5 -23.16 -22.99 -12.43
N THR A 6 -23.22 -23.76 -13.51
CA THR A 6 -22.36 -23.59 -14.67
C THR A 6 -22.61 -22.20 -15.25
N SER A 7 -21.62 -21.32 -15.19
CA SER A 7 -21.69 -20.01 -15.85
C SER A 7 -21.93 -20.22 -17.33
N SER A 8 -22.88 -19.46 -17.90
CA SER A 8 -23.08 -19.50 -19.35
C SER A 8 -21.86 -18.86 -20.04
N PRO A 9 -21.46 -19.34 -21.24
CA PRO A 9 -20.34 -18.74 -22.00
C PRO A 9 -20.58 -17.28 -22.43
N HIS A 10 -21.81 -16.77 -22.26
CA HIS A 10 -22.12 -15.35 -22.39
C HIS A 10 -21.66 -14.56 -21.15
N ASN A 11 -21.97 -15.05 -19.95
CA ASN A 11 -21.61 -14.39 -18.70
C ASN A 11 -20.09 -14.31 -18.48
N GLU A 12 -19.36 -15.34 -18.90
CA GLU A 12 -17.89 -15.35 -18.82
C GLU A 12 -17.25 -14.29 -19.72
N ARG A 13 -17.77 -14.12 -20.94
CA ARG A 13 -17.30 -13.08 -21.87
C ARG A 13 -17.59 -11.68 -21.33
N VAL A 14 -18.79 -11.44 -20.80
CA VAL A 14 -19.15 -10.15 -20.19
C VAL A 14 -18.23 -9.82 -19.02
N SER A 15 -17.96 -10.79 -18.14
CA SER A 15 -17.03 -10.62 -17.01
C SER A 15 -15.61 -10.31 -17.46
N LEU A 16 -15.14 -10.94 -18.54
CA LEU A 16 -13.81 -10.70 -19.10
C LEU A 16 -13.67 -9.27 -19.65
N TYR A 17 -14.63 -8.82 -20.46
CA TYR A 17 -14.61 -7.47 -21.02
C TYR A 17 -14.75 -6.41 -19.94
N ALA A 18 -15.61 -6.63 -18.94
CA ALA A 18 -15.73 -5.75 -17.79
C ALA A 18 -14.38 -5.64 -17.05
N GLY A 19 -13.69 -6.75 -16.80
CA GLY A 19 -12.38 -6.75 -16.16
C GLY A 19 -11.30 -6.01 -16.96
N GLN A 20 -11.26 -6.20 -18.29
CA GLN A 20 -10.33 -5.46 -19.16
C GLN A 20 -10.61 -3.96 -19.15
N PHE A 21 -11.89 -3.57 -19.22
CA PHE A 21 -12.29 -2.17 -19.14
C PHE A 21 -11.92 -1.56 -17.78
N THR A 22 -12.19 -2.25 -16.68
CA THR A 22 -11.81 -1.80 -15.33
C THR A 22 -10.31 -1.58 -15.22
N LEU A 23 -9.49 -2.52 -15.66
CA LEU A 23 -8.04 -2.36 -15.65
C LEU A 23 -7.61 -1.13 -16.46
N PHE A 24 -8.11 -1.02 -17.70
CA PHE A 24 -7.78 0.09 -18.59
C PHE A 24 -8.17 1.43 -17.95
N PHE A 25 -9.37 1.54 -17.41
CA PHE A 25 -9.86 2.76 -16.76
C PHE A 25 -8.99 3.14 -15.55
N LEU A 26 -8.68 2.20 -14.66
CA LEU A 26 -7.89 2.46 -13.45
C LEU A 26 -6.46 2.90 -13.78
N THR A 27 -5.84 2.24 -14.77
CA THR A 27 -4.49 2.57 -15.24
C THR A 27 -4.46 3.86 -16.06
N PHE A 28 -5.56 4.20 -16.75
CA PHE A 28 -5.74 5.48 -17.42
C PHE A 28 -5.80 6.64 -16.43
N VAL A 29 -6.54 6.49 -15.33
CA VAL A 29 -6.56 7.49 -14.22
C VAL A 29 -5.14 7.71 -13.68
N ALA A 30 -4.37 6.64 -13.46
CA ALA A 30 -2.97 6.77 -13.06
C ALA A 30 -2.09 7.42 -14.14
N GLY A 31 -2.34 7.15 -15.42
CA GLY A 31 -1.67 7.81 -16.54
C GLY A 31 -1.91 9.31 -16.57
N LEU A 32 -3.15 9.76 -16.31
CA LEU A 32 -3.47 11.18 -16.17
C LEU A 32 -2.74 11.80 -14.98
N ALA A 33 -2.75 11.11 -13.84
CA ALA A 33 -2.04 11.57 -12.66
C ALA A 33 -0.53 11.69 -12.92
N LEU A 34 0.07 10.70 -13.58
CA LEU A 34 1.48 10.73 -13.95
C LEU A 34 1.79 11.88 -14.91
N SER A 35 0.93 12.14 -15.91
CA SER A 35 1.11 13.26 -16.83
C SER A 35 1.15 14.60 -16.10
N ARG A 36 0.24 14.80 -15.16
CA ARG A 36 0.16 16.00 -14.32
C ARG A 36 1.37 16.08 -13.38
N LEU A 37 1.85 14.96 -12.84
CA LEU A 37 2.95 14.91 -11.88
C LEU A 37 4.27 15.28 -12.55
N LEU A 38 4.46 14.79 -13.77
CA LEU A 38 5.61 15.12 -14.62
C LEU A 38 5.56 16.60 -15.03
N TYR A 39 4.39 17.09 -15.43
CA TYR A 39 4.20 18.51 -15.73
C TYR A 39 4.59 19.41 -14.55
N GLU A 40 4.01 19.17 -13.36
CA GLU A 40 4.28 19.99 -12.18
C GLU A 40 5.73 19.85 -11.70
N GLY A 41 6.29 18.64 -11.73
CA GLY A 41 7.63 18.36 -11.20
C GLY A 41 8.78 18.87 -12.07
N PHE A 42 8.57 18.98 -13.38
CA PHE A 42 9.58 19.45 -14.34
C PHE A 42 9.20 20.78 -14.98
N PHE A 43 8.25 21.51 -14.40
CA PHE A 43 7.89 22.84 -14.87
C PHE A 43 9.13 23.76 -14.92
N PRO A 44 9.35 24.53 -16.01
CA PRO A 44 8.53 24.68 -17.21
C PRO A 44 8.91 23.75 -18.40
N ARG A 45 9.87 22.84 -18.23
CA ARG A 45 10.40 22.01 -19.34
C ARG A 45 9.34 21.12 -19.99
N LEU A 46 8.35 20.67 -19.21
CA LEU A 46 7.28 19.76 -19.65
C LEU A 46 5.90 20.43 -19.79
N LEU A 47 5.85 21.72 -20.15
CA LEU A 47 4.59 22.48 -20.37
C LEU A 47 3.61 21.81 -21.34
N TRP A 48 4.11 21.04 -22.30
CA TRP A 48 3.29 20.33 -23.27
C TRP A 48 2.41 19.24 -22.64
N LEU A 49 2.81 18.65 -21.50
CA LEU A 49 2.03 17.66 -20.75
C LEU A 49 0.82 18.28 -20.03
N ALA A 50 0.79 19.60 -19.81
CA ALA A 50 -0.39 20.26 -19.24
C ALA A 50 -1.57 20.37 -20.22
N ARG A 51 -1.31 20.18 -21.53
CA ARG A 51 -2.33 20.34 -22.57
C ARG A 51 -3.21 19.09 -22.61
N PRO A 52 -4.55 19.21 -22.51
CA PRO A 52 -5.45 18.05 -22.47
C PRO A 52 -5.27 17.11 -23.68
N PHE A 53 -5.05 17.66 -24.87
CA PHE A 53 -4.83 16.90 -26.10
C PHE A 53 -3.50 16.15 -26.14
N VAL A 54 -2.60 16.36 -25.18
CA VAL A 54 -1.37 15.57 -25.01
C VAL A 54 -1.46 14.66 -23.77
N ALA A 55 -2.03 15.15 -22.67
CA ALA A 55 -2.22 14.38 -21.45
C ALA A 55 -3.13 13.15 -21.64
N LEU A 56 -4.25 13.31 -22.36
CA LEU A 56 -5.19 12.23 -22.65
C LEU A 56 -4.55 11.08 -23.46
N PRO A 57 -3.91 11.31 -24.62
CA PRO A 57 -3.26 10.22 -25.36
C PRO A 57 -2.05 9.64 -24.61
N PHE A 58 -1.32 10.46 -23.84
CA PHE A 58 -0.24 9.96 -22.98
C PHE A 58 -0.76 8.96 -21.94
N ALA A 59 -1.87 9.30 -21.26
CA ALA A 59 -2.52 8.41 -20.30
C ALA A 59 -3.08 7.14 -20.96
N ALA A 60 -3.68 7.27 -22.15
CA ALA A 60 -4.19 6.13 -22.91
C ALA A 60 -3.07 5.19 -23.36
N LEU A 61 -1.91 5.73 -23.77
CA LEU A 61 -0.74 4.95 -24.14
C LEU A 61 -0.23 4.13 -22.96
N ILE A 62 -0.10 4.75 -21.78
CA ILE A 62 0.32 4.07 -20.54
C ILE A 62 -0.67 2.95 -20.19
N ALA A 63 -1.98 3.24 -20.19
CA ALA A 63 -3.02 2.26 -19.90
C ALA A 63 -2.97 1.08 -20.88
N THR A 64 -2.74 1.36 -22.17
CA THR A 64 -2.61 0.33 -23.22
C THR A 64 -1.39 -0.55 -22.98
N ILE A 65 -0.23 0.03 -22.65
CA ILE A 65 0.98 -0.73 -22.35
C ILE A 65 0.75 -1.65 -21.15
N ILE A 66 0.18 -1.14 -20.06
CA ILE A 66 -0.10 -1.94 -18.86
C ILE A 66 -1.12 -3.05 -19.18
N TRP A 67 -2.15 -2.75 -19.95
CA TRP A 67 -3.14 -3.72 -20.40
C TRP A 67 -2.52 -4.84 -21.25
N LEU A 68 -1.62 -4.51 -22.19
CA LEU A 68 -0.90 -5.52 -23.00
C LEU A 68 0.01 -6.40 -22.14
N ILE A 69 0.71 -5.81 -21.16
CA ILE A 69 1.53 -6.56 -20.20
C ILE A 69 0.63 -7.49 -19.35
N TRP A 70 -0.53 -6.99 -18.91
CA TRP A 70 -1.48 -7.76 -18.11
C TRP A 70 -2.04 -8.96 -18.89
N LEU A 71 -2.40 -8.77 -20.16
CA LEU A 71 -2.88 -9.87 -21.02
C LEU A 71 -1.83 -11.00 -21.16
N LYS A 72 -0.55 -10.63 -21.25
CA LYS A 72 0.55 -11.55 -21.58
C LYS A 72 1.21 -12.18 -20.35
N TRP A 73 1.38 -11.44 -19.25
CA TRP A 73 2.28 -11.84 -18.16
C TRP A 73 1.67 -11.75 -16.76
N LEU A 74 0.89 -10.71 -16.50
CA LEU A 74 0.41 -10.40 -15.15
C LEU A 74 -1.09 -10.56 -15.17
N ARG A 75 -1.65 -11.66 -14.66
CA ARG A 75 -3.11 -11.80 -14.51
C ARG A 75 -3.62 -11.60 -13.08
N PRO A 76 -3.23 -10.53 -12.33
CA PRO A 76 -3.94 -10.19 -11.10
C PRO A 76 -5.36 -9.74 -11.43
N HIS A 77 -6.26 -9.87 -10.45
CA HIS A 77 -7.63 -9.39 -10.58
C HIS A 77 -7.65 -7.88 -10.89
N PRO A 78 -8.44 -7.38 -11.87
CA PRO A 78 -8.44 -5.95 -12.26
C PRO A 78 -8.69 -4.98 -11.10
N LEU A 79 -9.50 -5.38 -10.11
CA LEU A 79 -9.75 -4.58 -8.91
C LEU A 79 -8.51 -4.37 -8.02
N ALA A 80 -7.42 -5.11 -8.21
CA ALA A 80 -6.15 -4.86 -7.50
C ALA A 80 -5.58 -3.47 -7.83
N PHE A 81 -5.98 -2.86 -8.96
CA PHE A 81 -5.59 -1.51 -9.37
C PHE A 81 -6.53 -0.43 -8.83
N SER A 82 -7.58 -0.79 -8.06
CA SER A 82 -8.55 0.17 -7.52
C SER A 82 -7.93 1.30 -6.66
N PRO A 83 -6.82 1.10 -5.92
CA PRO A 83 -6.19 2.20 -5.18
C PRO A 83 -5.67 3.34 -6.07
N LEU A 84 -5.50 3.12 -7.38
CA LEU A 84 -5.15 4.19 -8.32
C LEU A 84 -6.23 5.27 -8.42
N LEU A 85 -7.48 4.98 -8.00
CA LEU A 85 -8.54 5.98 -7.91
C LEU A 85 -8.25 7.08 -6.87
N LEU A 86 -7.35 6.86 -5.91
CA LEU A 86 -6.89 7.91 -4.99
C LEU A 86 -6.34 9.13 -5.75
N ASN A 87 -5.79 8.92 -6.93
CA ASN A 87 -5.29 10.00 -7.78
C ASN A 87 -6.39 10.98 -8.24
N LEU A 88 -7.66 10.58 -8.23
CA LEU A 88 -8.77 11.49 -8.55
C LEU A 88 -8.85 12.65 -7.56
N LEU A 89 -8.55 12.41 -6.27
CA LEU A 89 -8.56 13.44 -5.23
C LEU A 89 -7.63 14.61 -5.59
N TRP A 90 -6.47 14.28 -6.14
CA TRP A 90 -5.49 15.27 -6.55
C TRP A 90 -5.75 15.80 -7.96
N LEU A 91 -6.17 14.97 -8.92
CA LEU A 91 -6.44 15.38 -10.30
C LEU A 91 -7.45 16.54 -10.40
N PHE A 92 -8.45 16.59 -9.51
CA PHE A 92 -9.43 17.67 -9.46
C PHE A 92 -9.02 18.87 -8.59
N ASN A 93 -7.93 18.75 -7.83
CA ASN A 93 -7.44 19.86 -7.00
C ASN A 93 -6.67 20.86 -7.89
N PRO A 94 -7.07 22.15 -7.95
CA PRO A 94 -6.37 23.14 -8.76
C PRO A 94 -5.01 23.58 -8.19
N THR A 95 -4.70 23.29 -6.92
CA THR A 95 -3.44 23.71 -6.30
C THR A 95 -2.27 22.83 -6.73
N VAL A 96 -1.13 23.46 -6.99
CA VAL A 96 0.14 22.76 -7.23
C VAL A 96 0.81 22.48 -5.89
N ASP A 97 0.76 21.23 -5.46
CA ASP A 97 1.49 20.73 -4.29
C ASP A 97 2.21 19.44 -4.67
N LEU A 98 3.52 19.55 -4.89
CA LEU A 98 4.40 18.45 -5.28
C LEU A 98 4.55 17.39 -4.18
N VAL A 99 4.44 17.77 -2.92
CA VAL A 99 4.60 16.82 -1.81
C VAL A 99 3.36 15.96 -1.72
N SER A 100 2.17 16.58 -1.66
CA SER A 100 0.90 15.86 -1.60
C SER A 100 0.66 15.03 -2.86
N SER A 101 1.00 15.53 -4.05
CA SER A 101 0.82 14.79 -5.31
C SER A 101 1.69 13.54 -5.40
N ARG A 102 2.99 13.65 -5.06
CA ARG A 102 3.91 12.50 -4.99
C ARG A 102 3.45 11.49 -3.95
N PHE A 103 2.97 11.96 -2.80
CA PHE A 103 2.46 11.10 -1.75
C PHE A 103 1.23 10.32 -2.22
N ILE A 104 0.18 10.99 -2.70
CA ILE A 104 -1.06 10.35 -3.17
C ILE A 104 -0.78 9.35 -4.30
N PHE A 105 0.01 9.76 -5.30
CA PHE A 105 0.38 8.89 -6.42
C PHE A 105 1.18 7.68 -5.94
N GLY A 106 2.19 7.91 -5.09
CA GLY A 106 3.01 6.87 -4.49
C GLY A 106 2.18 5.87 -3.67
N THR A 107 1.27 6.36 -2.83
CA THR A 107 0.36 5.52 -2.03
C THR A 107 -0.56 4.68 -2.93
N GLY A 108 -1.13 5.26 -3.99
CA GLY A 108 -1.97 4.52 -4.93
C GLY A 108 -1.21 3.39 -5.64
N VAL A 109 0.03 3.65 -6.10
CA VAL A 109 0.89 2.64 -6.72
C VAL A 109 1.31 1.57 -5.71
N TRP A 110 1.68 1.97 -4.50
CA TRP A 110 2.11 1.06 -3.44
C TRP A 110 0.98 0.13 -2.97
N LEU A 111 -0.22 0.66 -2.73
CA LEU A 111 -1.40 -0.16 -2.39
C LEU A 111 -1.76 -1.12 -3.52
N THR A 112 -1.67 -0.66 -4.77
CA THR A 112 -1.87 -1.53 -5.94
C THR A 112 -0.86 -2.69 -5.94
N ALA A 113 0.42 -2.42 -5.67
CA ALA A 113 1.42 -3.47 -5.53
C ALA A 113 1.06 -4.45 -4.40
N VAL A 114 0.70 -3.95 -3.21
CA VAL A 114 0.26 -4.79 -2.08
C VAL A 114 -0.92 -5.68 -2.46
N LEU A 115 -1.92 -5.15 -3.16
CA LEU A 115 -3.09 -5.92 -3.61
C LEU A 115 -2.74 -6.93 -4.70
N ILE A 116 -1.82 -6.62 -5.61
CA ILE A 116 -1.34 -7.58 -6.62
C ILE A 116 -0.60 -8.74 -5.92
N PHE A 117 0.31 -8.45 -4.99
CA PHE A 117 1.04 -9.49 -4.26
C PHE A 117 0.15 -10.34 -3.36
N ASN A 118 -0.95 -9.79 -2.84
CA ASN A 118 -1.93 -10.53 -2.04
C ASN A 118 -3.02 -11.24 -2.87
N GLY A 119 -3.38 -10.69 -4.04
CA GLY A 119 -4.55 -11.04 -4.84
C GLY A 119 -4.30 -11.95 -6.05
N THR A 120 -3.05 -12.20 -6.45
CA THR A 120 -2.68 -13.29 -7.38
C THR A 120 -2.89 -14.70 -6.78
N ARG A 121 -3.49 -14.75 -5.60
CA ARG A 121 -3.81 -15.90 -4.77
C ARG A 121 -5.12 -16.57 -5.20
N THR A 122 -5.13 -17.24 -6.35
CA THR A 122 -6.14 -18.28 -6.61
C THR A 122 -5.48 -19.59 -7.08
N ASN A 123 -5.27 -20.45 -6.07
CA ASN A 123 -5.46 -21.90 -6.09
C ASN A 123 -4.37 -22.91 -6.55
N THR A 124 -3.11 -22.56 -6.89
CA THR A 124 -2.19 -23.62 -7.37
C THR A 124 -0.70 -23.60 -6.99
N ASP A 125 -0.17 -22.65 -6.20
CA ASP A 125 1.31 -22.65 -5.95
C ASP A 125 1.69 -22.75 -4.45
N GLU A 126 2.29 -23.88 -4.09
CA GLU A 126 2.71 -24.25 -2.73
C GLU A 126 4.02 -23.55 -2.28
N ARG A 127 4.66 -22.76 -3.14
CA ARG A 127 5.94 -22.09 -2.81
C ARG A 127 5.74 -20.95 -1.81
N GLY A 128 6.11 -21.20 -0.56
CA GLY A 128 5.85 -20.36 0.61
C GLY A 128 6.49 -18.97 0.66
N PHE A 129 7.45 -18.64 -0.20
CA PHE A 129 8.21 -17.38 -0.12
C PHE A 129 7.42 -16.17 -0.64
N TYR A 130 6.67 -16.31 -1.73
CA TYR A 130 5.89 -15.21 -2.32
C TYR A 130 4.63 -14.85 -1.51
N LYS A 131 4.23 -15.69 -0.54
CA LYS A 131 3.05 -15.50 0.34
C LYS A 131 3.16 -14.25 1.21
N TRP A 132 4.38 -13.78 1.49
CA TRP A 132 4.62 -12.66 2.41
C TRP A 132 4.92 -11.34 1.69
N GLY A 133 5.00 -11.32 0.35
CA GLY A 133 5.44 -10.14 -0.40
C GLY A 133 4.59 -8.88 -0.12
N GLY A 134 3.26 -9.02 -0.10
CA GLY A 134 2.36 -7.91 0.22
C GLY A 134 2.55 -7.40 1.66
N TRP A 135 2.69 -8.31 2.63
CA TRP A 135 2.96 -7.96 4.03
C TRP A 135 4.33 -7.32 4.24
N VAL A 136 5.35 -7.78 3.52
CA VAL A 136 6.69 -7.18 3.53
C VAL A 136 6.64 -5.76 2.99
N LEU A 137 5.90 -5.50 1.92
CA LEU A 137 5.70 -4.13 1.40
C LEU A 137 4.99 -3.23 2.42
N VAL A 138 3.99 -3.76 3.14
CA VAL A 138 3.33 -3.06 4.26
C VAL A 138 4.32 -2.71 5.35
N MET A 139 5.12 -3.69 5.79
CA MET A 139 6.13 -3.49 6.84
C MET A 139 7.21 -2.48 6.43
N ILE A 140 7.74 -2.57 5.22
CA ILE A 140 8.80 -1.65 4.74
C ILE A 140 8.31 -0.20 4.72
N ALA A 141 7.02 0.05 4.41
CA ALA A 141 6.50 1.41 4.40
C ALA A 141 6.17 1.93 5.81
N LEU A 142 5.56 1.08 6.66
CA LEU A 142 5.04 1.53 7.96
C LEU A 142 6.09 1.48 9.08
N LEU A 143 7.02 0.54 9.05
CA LEU A 143 8.03 0.40 10.11
C LEU A 143 8.91 1.64 10.25
N PRO A 144 9.45 2.27 9.18
CA PRO A 144 10.20 3.51 9.34
C PRO A 144 9.36 4.65 9.91
N VAL A 145 8.09 4.77 9.49
CA VAL A 145 7.18 5.79 10.03
C VAL A 145 6.94 5.55 11.52
N TYR A 146 6.68 4.31 11.91
CA TYR A 146 6.53 3.93 13.31
C TYR A 146 7.79 4.26 14.13
N LEU A 147 8.97 3.83 13.67
CA LEU A 147 10.25 4.09 14.34
C LEU A 147 10.58 5.58 14.49
N LEU A 148 10.18 6.41 13.52
CA LEU A 148 10.40 7.86 13.55
C LEU A 148 9.38 8.62 14.41
N THR A 149 8.20 8.05 14.63
CA THR A 149 7.09 8.71 15.35
C THR A 149 6.85 8.16 16.75
N MET A 150 7.34 6.96 17.05
CA MET A 150 7.24 6.38 18.39
C MET A 150 8.03 7.21 19.40
N SER A 151 7.52 7.31 20.63
CA SER A 151 8.19 8.06 21.69
C SER A 151 9.56 7.45 22.00
N ASN A 152 10.59 8.29 22.07
CA ASN A 152 11.94 7.90 22.47
C ASN A 152 12.25 8.16 23.95
N SER A 153 11.28 8.73 24.68
CA SER A 153 11.41 9.18 26.05
C SER A 153 10.53 8.37 27.00
N VAL A 154 10.74 8.62 28.29
CA VAL A 154 9.92 8.05 29.35
C VAL A 154 8.47 8.51 29.15
N GLY A 155 7.55 7.55 29.15
CA GLY A 155 6.13 7.81 28.98
C GLY A 155 5.50 8.50 30.21
N VAL A 156 4.18 8.67 30.17
CA VAL A 156 3.38 9.17 31.31
C VAL A 156 2.38 8.08 31.70
N ALA A 157 1.97 8.06 32.97
CA ALA A 157 1.01 7.10 33.52
C ALA A 157 1.43 5.65 33.25
N ASP A 158 0.53 4.82 32.72
CA ASP A 158 0.78 3.40 32.47
C ASP A 158 2.04 3.16 31.64
N SER A 159 2.32 3.99 30.61
CA SER A 159 3.52 3.82 29.78
C SER A 159 4.81 3.91 30.61
N PHE A 160 4.86 4.79 31.60
CA PHE A 160 6.00 4.86 32.53
C PHE A 160 6.07 3.63 33.44
N GLU A 161 4.95 3.21 34.00
CA GLU A 161 4.90 2.06 34.92
C GLU A 161 5.38 0.79 34.21
N PHE A 162 4.89 0.54 32.99
CA PHE A 162 5.38 -0.55 32.15
C PHE A 162 6.87 -0.42 31.85
N GLN A 163 7.37 0.79 31.56
CA GLN A 163 8.79 0.99 31.30
C GLN A 163 9.69 0.65 32.49
N VAL A 164 9.23 0.89 33.73
CA VAL A 164 10.02 0.63 34.95
C VAL A 164 9.88 -0.81 35.45
N VAL A 165 8.69 -1.39 35.34
CA VAL A 165 8.36 -2.69 35.94
C VAL A 165 8.70 -3.86 35.00
N THR A 166 8.51 -3.70 33.68
CA THR A 166 8.78 -4.75 32.69
C THR A 166 10.20 -5.33 32.74
N PRO A 167 11.28 -4.52 32.89
CA PRO A 167 12.64 -5.05 33.01
C PRO A 167 12.85 -5.95 34.24
N LYS A 168 12.01 -5.80 35.27
CA LYS A 168 12.04 -6.57 36.51
C LYS A 168 11.05 -7.74 36.49
N LEU A 169 10.26 -7.89 35.42
CA LEU A 169 9.15 -8.84 35.32
C LEU A 169 8.18 -8.74 36.53
N GLY A 170 7.97 -7.52 37.05
CA GLY A 170 7.04 -7.27 38.15
C GLY A 170 5.59 -7.20 37.68
N ILE A 171 4.67 -6.99 38.61
CA ILE A 171 3.22 -6.88 38.32
C ILE A 171 2.86 -5.40 38.26
N VAL A 172 2.50 -4.90 37.07
CA VAL A 172 2.12 -3.49 36.85
C VAL A 172 0.75 -3.20 37.46
N HIS A 173 -0.25 -4.03 37.12
CA HIS A 173 -1.62 -3.91 37.62
C HIS A 173 -2.14 -5.26 38.13
N PRO A 174 -3.11 -5.29 39.08
CA PRO A 174 -3.62 -6.53 39.68
C PRO A 174 -4.16 -7.58 38.70
N THR A 175 -4.64 -7.14 37.53
CA THR A 175 -5.10 -8.05 36.46
C THR A 175 -3.96 -8.79 35.77
N GLY A 176 -2.72 -8.31 35.90
CA GLY A 176 -1.52 -8.86 35.31
C GLY A 176 -1.51 -8.77 33.78
N TYR A 177 -0.48 -8.17 33.20
CA TYR A 177 -0.26 -8.19 31.75
C TYR A 177 0.91 -9.13 31.40
N PRO A 178 0.85 -10.44 31.75
CA PRO A 178 2.02 -11.32 31.74
C PRO A 178 2.64 -11.46 30.35
N LEU A 179 1.82 -11.58 29.30
CA LEU A 179 2.32 -11.67 27.92
C LEU A 179 3.06 -10.39 27.50
N TYR A 180 2.51 -9.22 27.82
CA TYR A 180 3.15 -7.94 27.52
C TYR A 180 4.49 -7.80 28.25
N LEU A 181 4.56 -8.21 29.52
CA LEU A 181 5.80 -8.15 30.31
C LEU A 181 6.88 -9.08 29.75
N LEU A 182 6.50 -10.31 29.34
CA LEU A 182 7.44 -11.25 28.74
C LEU A 182 7.96 -10.75 27.38
N LEU A 183 7.07 -10.24 26.52
CA LEU A 183 7.47 -9.68 25.22
C LEU A 183 8.34 -8.43 25.42
N GLY A 184 7.90 -7.48 26.24
CA GLY A 184 8.66 -6.27 26.53
C GLY A 184 10.02 -6.58 27.16
N ARG A 185 10.14 -7.63 27.99
CA ARG A 185 11.43 -8.10 28.51
C ARG A 185 12.38 -8.48 27.37
N LEU A 186 11.91 -9.14 26.31
CA LEU A 186 12.75 -9.44 25.14
C LEU A 186 13.28 -8.16 24.49
N PHE A 187 12.44 -7.13 24.34
CA PHE A 187 12.87 -5.84 23.78
C PHE A 187 13.88 -5.11 24.67
N THR A 188 13.79 -5.24 26.00
CA THR A 188 14.81 -4.63 26.90
C THR A 188 16.22 -5.17 26.67
N LEU A 189 16.35 -6.38 26.10
CA LEU A 189 17.63 -7.02 25.79
C LEU A 189 18.33 -6.47 24.54
N LEU A 190 17.64 -5.66 23.72
CA LEU A 190 18.25 -5.03 22.55
C LEU A 190 19.41 -4.10 22.99
N PRO A 191 20.59 -4.13 22.35
CA PRO A 191 21.77 -3.39 22.82
C PRO A 191 21.78 -1.90 22.40
N PHE A 192 20.68 -1.36 21.88
CA PHE A 192 20.59 -0.01 21.32
C PHE A 192 19.37 0.75 21.85
N GLY A 193 19.44 2.08 21.82
CA GLY A 193 18.40 2.97 22.34
C GLY A 193 18.28 2.94 23.87
N THR A 194 17.43 3.82 24.41
CA THR A 194 17.10 3.85 25.84
C THR A 194 16.14 2.71 26.19
N LEU A 195 16.04 2.35 27.47
CA LEU A 195 15.10 1.32 27.91
C LEU A 195 13.64 1.70 27.61
N ALA A 196 13.32 2.99 27.72
CA ALA A 196 12.01 3.53 27.34
C ALA A 196 11.74 3.37 25.84
N TRP A 197 12.71 3.70 24.99
CA TRP A 197 12.62 3.53 23.54
C TRP A 197 12.41 2.06 23.16
N ARG A 198 13.15 1.12 23.78
CA ARG A 198 13.03 -0.32 23.52
C ARG A 198 11.65 -0.86 23.84
N LEU A 199 11.02 -0.38 24.91
CA LEU A 199 9.68 -0.83 25.31
C LEU A 199 8.55 -0.17 24.50
N ASN A 200 8.86 0.85 23.72
CA ASN A 200 7.95 1.45 22.75
C ASN A 200 8.11 0.82 21.35
N LEU A 201 9.06 -0.09 21.14
CA LEU A 201 9.30 -0.79 19.88
C LEU A 201 8.42 -2.03 19.74
#